data_AF-A0AAE9Z3Y2-F1
#
_entry.id   AF-A0AAE9Z3Y2-F1
#
_cell.length_a   1.000
_cell.length_b   1.000
_cell.length_c   1.000
_cell.angle_alpha   90.00
_cell.angle_beta   90.00
_cell.angle_gamma   90.00
#
_symmetry.space_group_name_H-M   'P 1'
#
loop_
_entity.id
_entity.type
_entity.pdbx_description
1 polymer ?
#
loop_
_entity_poly.entity_id
_entity_poly.type
_entity_poly.pdbx_seq_one_letter_code
_entity_poly.pdbx_strand_id
1 'polypeptide(L)'
;MIIDISNHLQQKKSMHPDGYKEKELTTALVRIVNNRKGEKISIEQILNEAGVTRPPVITIYDMVEVRALVLYALGIGRYGAELREALIYFIAANPVFRWSELRHGCSDPEQAIEALLHELKYVCRVIEINGDQEYVWSSRWVSVRTIKKELAARERVGDPAFFEYLNYKPRGITAHEL
;
A
#
# COMPACT_ATOMS: atom_id res chain seq x y z
N MET A 1 -26.41 31.49 30.48
CA MET A 1 -27.15 30.26 30.10
C MET A 1 -26.17 29.42 29.30
N ILE A 2 -25.99 28.17 29.73
CA ILE A 2 -24.87 27.29 29.39
C ILE A 2 -24.97 26.81 27.93
N ILE A 3 -23.80 26.72 27.29
CA ILE A 3 -23.54 26.24 25.93
C ILE A 3 -23.84 24.74 25.87
N ASP A 4 -24.64 24.28 24.90
CA ASP A 4 -24.66 22.87 24.51
C ASP A 4 -24.35 22.76 23.01
N ILE A 5 -23.05 22.80 22.72
CA ILE A 5 -22.48 22.30 21.48
C ILE A 5 -22.38 20.80 21.69
N SER A 6 -23.46 20.09 21.39
CA SER A 6 -23.46 18.63 21.40
C SER A 6 -22.52 18.13 20.30
N ASN A 7 -21.30 17.82 20.74
CA ASN A 7 -20.30 17.00 20.08
C ASN A 7 -20.94 15.83 19.31
N HIS A 8 -20.85 15.85 17.98
CA HIS A 8 -21.03 14.67 17.15
C HIS A 8 -19.71 14.33 16.43
N LEU A 9 -18.72 14.04 17.27
CA LEU A 9 -17.51 13.33 16.89
C LEU A 9 -17.42 12.09 17.78
N GLN A 10 -17.13 10.97 17.11
CA GLN A 10 -16.78 9.66 17.66
C GLN A 10 -17.92 8.67 17.94
N GLN A 11 -18.43 8.08 16.86
CA GLN A 11 -18.36 6.62 16.79
C GLN A 11 -17.15 6.25 15.92
N LYS A 12 -15.99 6.15 16.57
CA LYS A 12 -14.80 5.54 15.97
C LYS A 12 -15.05 4.04 15.94
N LYS A 13 -15.72 3.56 14.91
CA LYS A 13 -15.80 2.13 14.61
C LYS A 13 -14.39 1.70 14.26
N SER A 14 -13.73 1.00 15.18
CA SER A 14 -12.52 0.23 14.87
C SER A 14 -12.87 -0.68 13.70
N MET A 15 -12.27 -0.40 12.55
CA MET A 15 -12.55 -1.07 11.28
C MET A 15 -11.62 -2.29 11.17
N HIS A 16 -11.83 -3.32 12.01
CA HIS A 16 -11.66 -4.76 11.66
C HIS A 16 -11.61 -5.70 12.89
N PRO A 17 -12.38 -6.81 12.89
CA PRO A 17 -12.10 -8.03 13.64
C PRO A 17 -11.09 -8.97 12.94
N ASP A 18 -10.51 -8.54 11.80
CA ASP A 18 -9.68 -9.37 10.90
C ASP A 18 -8.16 -9.27 11.16
N GLY A 19 -7.70 -8.45 12.10
CA GLY A 19 -6.26 -8.30 12.38
C GLY A 19 -5.56 -9.61 12.83
N TYR A 20 -6.30 -10.57 13.37
CA TYR A 20 -5.79 -11.91 13.66
C TYR A 20 -5.49 -12.71 12.38
N LYS A 21 -6.38 -12.65 11.38
CA LYS A 21 -6.21 -13.34 10.10
C LYS A 21 -5.07 -12.74 9.27
N GLU A 22 -4.92 -11.42 9.31
CA GLU A 22 -3.81 -10.70 8.66
C GLU A 22 -2.46 -11.14 9.22
N LYS A 23 -2.37 -11.30 10.55
CA LYS A 23 -1.15 -11.78 11.22
C LYS A 23 -0.83 -13.23 10.86
N GLU A 24 -1.82 -14.11 10.81
CA GLU A 24 -1.63 -15.51 10.39
C GLU A 24 -1.18 -15.61 8.93
N LEU A 25 -1.84 -14.89 8.02
CA LEU A 25 -1.48 -14.83 6.61
C LEU A 25 -0.05 -14.30 6.42
N THR A 26 0.29 -13.19 7.08
CA THR A 26 1.63 -12.60 7.02
C THR A 26 2.68 -13.59 7.53
N THR A 27 2.40 -14.29 8.64
CA THR A 27 3.32 -15.30 9.20
C THR A 27 3.53 -16.46 8.23
N ALA A 28 2.46 -16.93 7.58
CA ALA A 28 2.54 -18.00 6.58
C ALA A 28 3.37 -17.56 5.36
N LEU A 29 3.13 -16.36 4.82
CA LEU A 29 3.88 -15.82 3.69
C LEU A 29 5.36 -15.60 4.03
N VAL A 30 5.67 -15.07 5.21
CA VAL A 30 7.05 -14.93 5.71
C VAL A 30 7.74 -16.29 5.79
N ARG A 31 7.04 -17.34 6.23
CA ARG A 31 7.59 -18.72 6.24
C ARG A 31 7.88 -19.22 4.83
N ILE A 32 6.96 -19.01 3.89
CA ILE A 32 7.15 -19.38 2.47
C ILE A 32 8.38 -18.66 1.90
N VAL A 33 8.49 -17.35 2.11
CA VAL A 33 9.65 -16.57 1.64
C VAL A 33 10.95 -17.07 2.27
N ASN A 34 10.98 -17.31 3.58
CA ASN A 34 12.17 -17.81 4.26
C ASN A 34 12.62 -19.19 3.75
N ASN A 35 11.69 -20.09 3.46
CA ASN A 35 12.00 -21.43 2.92
C ASN A 35 12.62 -21.37 1.52
N ARG A 36 12.39 -20.29 0.79
CA ARG A 36 12.79 -20.12 -0.62
C ARG A 36 13.94 -19.12 -0.81
N LYS A 37 14.55 -18.61 0.28
CA LYS A 37 15.66 -17.64 0.22
C LYS A 37 16.88 -18.09 -0.61
N GLY A 38 17.06 -19.40 -0.84
CA GLY A 38 18.13 -19.95 -1.67
C GLY A 38 17.79 -20.06 -3.15
N GLU A 39 16.52 -19.91 -3.51
CA GLU A 39 16.07 -19.83 -4.89
C GLU A 39 16.37 -18.40 -5.37
N LYS A 40 17.09 -18.23 -6.49
CA LYS A 40 17.46 -16.92 -7.03
C LYS A 40 16.26 -16.21 -7.66
N ILE A 41 15.20 -16.02 -6.90
CA ILE A 41 13.91 -15.42 -7.28
C ILE A 41 13.58 -14.27 -6.34
N SER A 42 12.77 -13.31 -6.81
CA SER A 42 12.36 -12.16 -6.00
C SER A 42 11.29 -12.54 -4.98
N ILE A 43 11.16 -11.74 -3.91
CA ILE A 43 10.07 -11.89 -2.93
C ILE A 43 8.72 -11.72 -3.64
N GLU A 44 8.62 -10.75 -4.54
CA GLU A 44 7.43 -10.49 -5.35
C GLU A 44 7.01 -11.70 -6.19
N GLN A 45 7.98 -12.40 -6.79
CA GLN A 45 7.70 -13.64 -7.52
C GLN A 45 7.20 -14.74 -6.57
N ILE A 46 7.81 -14.89 -5.39
CA ILE A 46 7.35 -15.84 -4.38
C ILE A 46 5.91 -15.53 -3.94
N LEU A 47 5.58 -14.25 -3.74
CA LEU A 47 4.24 -13.81 -3.36
C LEU A 47 3.22 -14.10 -4.47
N ASN A 48 3.57 -13.83 -5.73
CA ASN A 48 2.74 -14.19 -6.88
C ASN A 48 2.47 -15.69 -6.95
N GLU A 49 3.50 -16.53 -6.79
CA GLU A 49 3.38 -18.00 -6.79
C GLU A 49 2.60 -18.52 -5.57
N ALA A 50 2.59 -17.78 -4.45
CA ALA A 50 1.75 -18.05 -3.29
C ALA A 50 0.30 -17.54 -3.44
N GLY A 51 -0.07 -16.97 -4.60
CA GLY A 51 -1.42 -16.54 -4.92
C GLY A 51 -1.74 -15.07 -4.64
N VAL A 52 -0.76 -14.26 -4.23
CA VAL A 52 -0.91 -12.81 -4.08
C VAL A 52 -0.85 -12.16 -5.47
N THR A 53 -1.95 -12.16 -6.20
CA THR A 53 -2.01 -11.79 -7.63
C THR A 53 -3.26 -10.96 -7.94
N ARG A 54 -3.28 -10.21 -9.06
CA ARG A 54 -4.38 -9.28 -9.43
C ARG A 54 -5.77 -9.98 -9.50
N PRO A 55 -6.89 -9.21 -9.62
CA PRO A 55 -8.27 -9.69 -9.52
C PRO A 55 -8.62 -10.97 -10.29
N PRO A 56 -9.64 -11.72 -9.84
CA PRO A 56 -10.91 -11.14 -9.35
C PRO A 56 -11.00 -10.78 -7.86
N VAL A 57 -10.07 -11.22 -6.99
CA VAL A 57 -10.25 -11.11 -5.52
C VAL A 57 -9.31 -10.10 -4.84
N ILE A 58 -8.06 -9.94 -5.29
CA ILE A 58 -7.05 -9.11 -4.62
C ILE A 58 -6.82 -7.81 -5.41
N THR A 59 -6.92 -6.67 -4.74
CA THR A 59 -6.68 -5.35 -5.36
C THR A 59 -5.19 -4.99 -5.33
N ILE A 60 -4.80 -3.99 -6.13
CA ILE A 60 -3.42 -3.45 -6.07
C ILE A 60 -3.10 -2.97 -4.64
N TYR A 61 -4.09 -2.42 -3.93
CA TYR A 61 -3.94 -2.02 -2.53
C TYR A 61 -3.53 -3.21 -1.66
N ASP A 62 -4.29 -4.29 -1.72
CA ASP A 62 -4.01 -5.50 -0.94
C ASP A 62 -2.64 -6.09 -1.28
N MET A 63 -2.26 -6.09 -2.57
CA MET A 63 -0.95 -6.58 -3.01
C MET A 63 0.20 -5.77 -2.42
N VAL A 64 0.08 -4.44 -2.35
CA VAL A 64 1.14 -3.59 -1.77
C VAL A 64 1.19 -3.68 -0.25
N GLU A 65 0.04 -3.85 0.42
CA GLU A 65 -0.02 -4.05 1.87
C GLU A 65 0.58 -5.38 2.29
N VAL A 66 0.18 -6.48 1.63
CA VAL A 66 0.75 -7.81 1.89
C VAL A 66 2.26 -7.80 1.66
N ARG A 67 2.72 -7.20 0.57
CA ARG A 67 4.16 -7.04 0.30
C ARG A 67 4.85 -6.27 1.43
N ALA A 68 4.29 -5.12 1.83
CA ALA A 68 4.87 -4.28 2.87
C ALA A 68 4.97 -5.02 4.21
N LEU A 69 3.94 -5.74 4.62
CA LEU A 69 3.92 -6.53 5.86
C LEU A 69 4.98 -7.64 5.86
N VAL A 70 5.12 -8.36 4.73
CA VAL A 70 6.16 -9.39 4.57
C VAL A 70 7.56 -8.77 4.65
N LEU A 71 7.80 -7.66 3.94
CA LEU A 71 9.08 -6.95 3.98
C LEU A 71 9.38 -6.42 5.40
N TYR A 72 8.38 -5.85 6.08
CA TYR A 72 8.52 -5.35 7.44
C TYR A 72 8.90 -6.46 8.41
N ALA A 73 8.21 -7.60 8.34
CA ALA A 73 8.51 -8.77 9.18
C ALA A 73 9.90 -9.34 8.92
N LEU A 74 10.43 -9.20 7.69
CA LEU A 74 11.78 -9.59 7.31
C LEU A 74 12.84 -8.50 7.61
N GLY A 75 12.43 -7.30 8.06
CA GLY A 75 13.33 -6.18 8.31
C GLY A 75 13.87 -5.50 7.03
N ILE A 76 13.21 -5.68 5.89
CA ILE A 76 13.62 -5.16 4.57
C ILE A 76 12.80 -3.91 4.22
N GLY A 77 13.42 -2.92 3.58
CA GLY A 77 12.70 -1.77 3.06
C GLY A 77 12.06 -0.92 4.17
N ARG A 78 12.64 -0.95 5.37
CA ARG A 78 12.35 0.04 6.41
C ARG A 78 13.14 1.29 6.07
N TYR A 79 12.51 2.45 6.15
CA TYR A 79 13.32 3.67 6.16
C TYR A 79 14.18 3.63 7.42
N GLY A 80 15.50 3.60 7.27
CA GLY A 80 16.44 3.53 8.40
C GLY A 80 16.45 4.80 9.26
N ALA A 81 15.87 5.90 8.75
CA ALA A 81 15.56 7.12 9.49
C ALA A 81 14.26 6.94 10.29
N GLU A 82 13.99 7.82 11.25
CA GLU A 82 12.66 7.89 11.85
C GLU A 82 11.60 8.04 10.73
N LEU A 83 10.60 7.15 10.69
CA LEU A 83 9.58 7.08 9.63
C LEU A 83 9.06 8.46 9.18
N ARG A 84 8.88 9.36 10.15
CA ARG A 84 8.49 10.76 9.94
C ARG A 84 9.42 11.52 8.98
N GLU A 85 10.73 11.43 9.18
CA GLU A 85 11.72 12.12 8.35
C GLU A 85 11.68 11.58 6.92
N ALA A 86 11.65 10.26 6.76
CA ALA A 86 11.56 9.64 5.45
C ALA A 86 10.28 10.01 4.70
N LEU A 87 9.14 10.06 5.40
CA LEU A 87 7.88 10.54 4.83
C LEU A 87 7.97 12.01 4.40
N ILE A 88 8.62 12.88 5.18
CA ILE A 88 8.82 14.29 4.80
C ILE A 88 9.65 14.39 3.52
N TYR A 89 10.76 13.65 3.40
CA TYR A 89 11.57 13.66 2.17
C TYR A 89 10.81 13.09 0.97
N PHE A 90 10.07 11.99 1.16
CA PHE A 90 9.26 11.40 0.10
C PHE A 90 8.19 12.38 -0.39
N ILE A 91 7.50 13.07 0.53
CA ILE A 91 6.50 14.10 0.22
C ILE A 91 7.14 15.30 -0.48
N ALA A 92 8.32 15.73 -0.06
CA ALA A 92 9.03 16.83 -0.71
C ALA A 92 9.34 16.52 -2.17
N ALA A 93 9.73 15.28 -2.47
CA ALA A 93 9.96 14.80 -3.85
C ALA A 93 8.65 14.51 -4.61
N ASN A 94 7.61 14.05 -3.91
CA ASN A 94 6.33 13.62 -4.49
C ASN A 94 5.16 14.22 -3.70
N PRO A 95 4.81 15.51 -3.88
CA PRO A 95 3.75 16.18 -3.10
C PRO A 95 2.35 15.59 -3.32
N VAL A 96 2.18 14.86 -4.42
CA VAL A 96 1.01 14.06 -4.74
C VAL A 96 1.50 12.69 -5.18
N PHE A 97 1.03 11.65 -4.52
CA PHE A 97 1.51 10.29 -4.75
C PHE A 97 0.42 9.25 -4.59
N ARG A 98 0.56 8.17 -5.36
CA ARG A 98 -0.25 6.96 -5.23
C ARG A 98 0.27 6.16 -4.05
N TRP A 99 -0.62 5.50 -3.33
CA TRP A 99 -0.23 4.68 -2.19
C TRP A 99 0.81 3.62 -2.53
N SER A 100 0.64 2.96 -3.69
CA SER A 100 1.63 2.01 -4.23
C SER A 100 3.03 2.59 -4.43
N GLU A 101 3.15 3.89 -4.70
CA GLU A 101 4.46 4.54 -4.91
C GLU A 101 5.21 4.69 -3.59
N LEU A 102 4.49 5.03 -2.51
CA LEU A 102 5.08 5.04 -1.18
C LEU A 102 5.42 3.62 -0.72
N ARG A 103 4.52 2.66 -0.95
CA ARG A 103 4.71 1.24 -0.60
C ARG A 103 5.78 0.52 -1.39
N HIS A 104 6.25 1.08 -2.52
CA HIS A 104 7.40 0.54 -3.23
C HIS A 104 8.63 0.48 -2.32
N GLY A 105 8.90 1.58 -1.57
CA GLY A 105 10.06 1.71 -0.69
C GLY A 105 9.77 1.64 0.82
N CYS A 106 8.50 1.78 1.25
CA CYS A 106 8.12 1.86 2.66
C CYS A 106 7.39 0.60 3.14
N SER A 107 8.01 -0.15 4.04
CA SER A 107 7.40 -1.34 4.67
C SER A 107 6.73 -1.08 6.01
N ASP A 108 6.90 0.11 6.62
CA ASP A 108 6.33 0.42 7.94
C ASP A 108 4.82 0.16 8.06
N PRO A 109 4.27 -0.11 9.25
CA PRO A 109 2.85 -0.42 9.43
C PRO A 109 1.96 0.69 8.86
N GLU A 110 0.89 0.29 8.16
CA GLU A 110 -0.07 1.21 7.52
C GLU A 110 -0.52 2.31 8.49
N GLN A 111 -0.97 1.91 9.68
CA GLN A 111 -1.52 2.87 10.66
C GLN A 111 -0.47 3.89 11.13
N ALA A 112 0.80 3.51 11.17
CA ALA A 112 1.89 4.42 11.53
C ALA A 112 2.13 5.46 10.43
N ILE A 113 2.09 5.03 9.17
CA ILE A 113 2.21 5.91 8.00
C ILE A 113 1.01 6.86 7.93
N GLU A 114 -0.22 6.34 8.02
CA GLU A 114 -1.45 7.14 7.93
C GLU A 114 -1.54 8.19 9.03
N ALA A 115 -1.18 7.83 10.27
CA ALA A 115 -1.15 8.76 11.39
C ALA A 115 -0.25 9.97 11.07
N LEU A 116 0.96 9.72 10.58
CA LEU A 116 1.91 10.77 10.20
C LEU A 116 1.41 11.59 9.00
N LEU A 117 0.84 10.96 7.97
CA LEU A 117 0.26 11.67 6.83
C LEU A 117 -0.88 12.61 7.27
N HIS A 118 -1.76 12.15 8.16
CA HIS A 118 -2.83 12.99 8.71
C HIS A 118 -2.31 14.12 9.59
N GLU A 119 -1.27 13.90 10.40
CA GLU A 119 -0.58 14.97 11.13
C GLU A 119 -0.06 16.05 10.18
N LEU A 120 0.52 15.64 9.05
CA LEU A 120 1.02 16.49 7.96
C LEU A 120 -0.08 17.08 7.07
N LYS A 121 -1.36 16.89 7.43
CA LYS A 121 -2.54 17.41 6.72
C LYS A 121 -2.74 16.83 5.32
N TYR A 122 -2.21 15.63 5.09
CA TYR A 122 -2.51 14.83 3.92
C TYR A 122 -3.79 14.01 4.13
N VAL A 123 -4.48 13.73 3.04
CA VAL A 123 -5.68 12.90 3.00
C VAL A 123 -5.59 11.92 1.84
N CYS A 124 -6.13 10.73 2.05
CA CYS A 124 -6.32 9.74 1.01
C CYS A 124 -7.60 10.03 0.23
N ARG A 125 -7.53 9.88 -1.10
CA ARG A 125 -8.66 9.97 -2.01
C ARG A 125 -8.59 8.82 -2.99
N VAL A 126 -9.72 8.18 -3.25
CA VAL A 126 -9.83 7.21 -4.36
C VAL A 126 -10.10 8.01 -5.63
N ILE A 127 -9.20 7.91 -6.61
CA ILE A 127 -9.26 8.68 -7.86
C ILE A 127 -9.06 7.73 -9.04
N GLU A 128 -9.92 7.86 -10.04
CA GLU A 128 -9.74 7.16 -11.31
C GLU A 128 -8.61 7.80 -12.14
N ILE A 129 -7.58 7.00 -12.44
CA ILE A 129 -6.43 7.36 -13.26
C ILE A 129 -6.27 6.28 -14.33
N ASN A 130 -6.35 6.67 -15.61
CA ASN A 130 -6.24 5.77 -16.76
C ASN A 130 -7.20 4.56 -16.70
N GLY A 131 -8.40 4.74 -16.12
CA GLY A 131 -9.42 3.70 -15.98
C GLY A 131 -9.28 2.82 -14.73
N ASP A 132 -8.21 2.95 -13.95
CA ASP A 132 -8.00 2.23 -12.70
C ASP A 132 -8.29 3.14 -11.49
N GLN A 133 -8.97 2.60 -10.46
CA GLN A 133 -9.16 3.29 -9.18
C GLN A 133 -7.87 3.19 -8.36
N GLU A 134 -7.27 4.33 -8.03
CA GLU A 134 -6.04 4.40 -7.24
C GLU A 134 -6.25 5.20 -5.94
N TYR A 135 -5.64 4.73 -4.86
CA TYR A 135 -5.55 5.44 -3.60
C TYR A 135 -4.45 6.49 -3.71
N VAL A 136 -4.83 7.77 -3.68
CA VAL A 136 -3.92 8.90 -3.87
C VAL A 136 -3.89 9.76 -2.62
N TRP A 137 -2.68 9.99 -2.13
CA TRP A 137 -2.41 10.88 -1.02
C TRP A 137 -1.92 12.23 -1.51
N SER A 138 -2.46 13.29 -0.92
CA SER A 138 -2.14 14.67 -1.23
C SER A 138 -2.48 15.57 -0.04
N SER A 139 -1.92 16.78 0.00
CA SER A 139 -2.39 17.82 0.92
C SER A 139 -3.90 18.04 0.72
N ARG A 140 -4.65 18.16 1.83
CA ARG A 140 -6.12 18.29 1.82
C ARG A 140 -6.66 19.44 0.97
N TRP A 141 -5.84 20.45 0.70
CA TRP A 141 -6.21 21.64 -0.07
C TRP A 141 -6.05 21.48 -1.59
N VAL A 142 -5.37 20.43 -2.05
CA VAL A 142 -5.12 20.21 -3.48
C VAL A 142 -6.39 19.67 -4.15
N SER A 143 -6.75 20.23 -5.31
CA SER A 143 -7.91 19.78 -6.08
C SER A 143 -7.63 18.50 -6.87
N VAL A 144 -8.68 17.70 -7.13
CA VAL A 144 -8.58 16.47 -7.94
C VAL A 144 -8.00 16.73 -9.33
N ARG A 145 -8.36 17.86 -9.96
CA ARG A 145 -7.79 18.26 -11.27
C ARG A 145 -6.28 18.45 -11.20
N THR A 146 -5.79 19.11 -10.14
CA THR A 146 -4.36 19.34 -9.93
C THR A 146 -3.66 18.02 -9.68
N ILE A 147 -4.23 17.16 -8.83
CA ILE A 147 -3.71 15.81 -8.58
C ILE A 147 -3.51 15.01 -9.86
N LYS A 148 -4.53 14.95 -10.73
CA LYS A 148 -4.43 14.23 -12.00
C LYS A 148 -3.34 14.82 -12.91
N LYS A 149 -3.22 16.15 -12.96
CA LYS A 149 -2.19 16.84 -13.74
C LYS A 149 -0.77 16.50 -13.23
N GLU A 150 -0.55 16.60 -11.93
CA GLU A 150 0.75 16.28 -11.28
C GLU A 150 1.13 14.83 -11.54
N LEU A 151 0.20 13.88 -11.32
CA LEU A 151 0.45 12.46 -11.51
C LEU A 151 0.66 12.04 -12.98
N ALA A 152 0.19 12.84 -13.93
CA ALA A 152 0.41 12.62 -15.37
C ALA A 152 1.70 13.29 -15.89
N ALA A 153 2.22 14.29 -15.17
CA ALA A 153 3.41 15.03 -15.57
C ALA A 153 4.73 14.33 -15.22
N ARG A 154 4.68 13.23 -14.46
CA ARG A 154 5.84 12.47 -14.02
C ARG A 154 5.68 10.98 -14.24
N GLU A 155 6.81 10.29 -14.29
CA GLU A 155 6.82 8.84 -14.23
C GLU A 155 6.33 8.34 -12.86
N ARG A 156 5.73 7.15 -12.85
CA ARG A 156 5.28 6.49 -11.63
C ARG A 156 6.51 6.01 -10.85
N VAL A 157 6.56 6.28 -9.55
CA VAL A 157 7.66 5.81 -8.71
C VAL A 157 7.57 4.29 -8.54
N GLY A 158 8.66 3.61 -8.85
CA GLY A 158 8.77 2.15 -8.81
C GLY A 158 9.79 1.65 -9.83
N ASP A 159 10.18 0.38 -9.70
CA ASP A 159 10.99 -0.31 -10.70
C ASP A 159 10.13 -1.27 -11.56
N PRO A 160 10.63 -1.75 -12.70
CA PRO A 160 9.89 -2.66 -13.56
C PRO A 160 9.43 -3.94 -12.85
N ALA A 161 10.23 -4.50 -11.93
CA ALA A 161 9.90 -5.74 -11.22
C ALA A 161 8.70 -5.54 -10.27
N PHE A 162 8.63 -4.39 -9.60
CA PHE A 162 7.49 -4.00 -8.79
C PHE A 162 6.22 -3.82 -9.62
N PHE A 163 6.31 -3.23 -10.82
CA PHE A 163 5.15 -3.11 -11.68
C PHE A 163 4.73 -4.44 -12.32
N GLU A 164 5.67 -5.34 -12.60
CA GLU A 164 5.38 -6.71 -13.02
C GLU A 164 4.61 -7.45 -11.93
N TYR A 165 5.02 -7.32 -10.67
CA TYR A 165 4.28 -7.83 -9.51
C TYR A 165 2.84 -7.31 -9.47
N LEU A 166 2.65 -5.98 -9.46
CA LEU A 166 1.31 -5.39 -9.37
C LEU A 166 0.39 -5.71 -10.55
N ASN A 167 0.95 -6.13 -11.68
CA ASN A 167 0.19 -6.50 -12.87
C ASN A 167 0.18 -8.00 -13.15
N TYR A 168 0.76 -8.81 -12.27
CA TYR A 168 0.84 -10.24 -12.48
C TYR A 168 -0.56 -10.85 -12.50
N LYS A 169 -0.84 -11.55 -13.59
CA LYS A 169 -2.03 -12.37 -13.77
C LYS A 169 -1.57 -13.82 -13.94
N PRO A 170 -2.00 -14.76 -13.08
CA PRO A 170 -1.67 -16.16 -13.29
C PRO A 170 -2.19 -16.58 -14.67
N ARG A 171 -1.30 -17.16 -15.50
CA ARG A 171 -1.73 -17.80 -16.75
C ARG A 171 -2.66 -18.93 -16.34
N GLY A 172 -3.91 -18.88 -16.79
CA GLY A 172 -4.98 -19.69 -16.23
C GLY A 172 -4.60 -21.17 -16.10
N ILE A 173 -5.01 -21.77 -14.98
CA ILE A 173 -5.41 -23.17 -14.99
C ILE A 173 -6.49 -23.25 -16.07
N THR A 174 -6.17 -23.85 -17.22
CA THR A 174 -7.17 -24.15 -18.23
C THR A 174 -8.28 -24.95 -17.57
N ALA A 175 -9.54 -24.62 -17.88
CA ALA A 175 -10.75 -25.24 -17.32
C ALA A 175 -10.93 -26.75 -17.60
N HIS A 176 -9.84 -27.47 -17.90
CA HIS A 176 -9.77 -28.90 -18.11
C HIS A 176 -9.17 -29.69 -16.92
N GLU A 177 -8.89 -29.04 -15.79
CA GLU A 177 -8.33 -29.69 -14.59
C GLU A 177 -9.21 -29.55 -13.35
N LEU A 178 -10.53 -29.36 -13.54
CA LEU A 178 -11.57 -29.59 -12.52
C LEU A 178 -12.46 -30.76 -12.97
#